data_AF-A0A966D5H2-F1
#
_entry.id   AF-A0A966D5H2-F1
#
_cell.length_a   1.000
_cell.length_b   1.000
_cell.length_c   1.000
_cell.angle_alpha   90.00
_cell.angle_beta   90.00
_cell.angle_gamma   90.00
#
_symmetry.space_group_name_H-M   'P 1'
#
loop_
_entity.id
_entity.type
_entity.pdbx_description
1 polymer ?
#
loop_
_entity_poly.entity_id
_entity_poly.type
_entity_poly.pdbx_seq_one_letter_code
_entity_poly.pdbx_strand_id
1 'polypeptide(L)'
;MRSKYGTYPEYHTSADNLDFVTSQGLGRSFELYCRCLDLLKKNRVYQTTCCCEPQLGKRGLYPTLSMKGSAGDVRVYMNLLAYADGERDLVGIAEHIGVS
;
A
#
# COMPACT_ATOMS: atom_id res chain seq x y z
N MET A 1 -2.25 -6.85 15.75
CA MET A 1 -2.07 -7.37 17.13
C MET A 1 -1.11 -8.56 17.06
N ARG A 2 -0.17 -8.72 18.00
CA ARG A 2 0.76 -9.86 18.00
C ARG A 2 0.08 -11.10 18.58
N SER A 3 -0.02 -11.16 19.90
CA SER A 3 -0.82 -12.14 20.63
C SER A 3 -2.08 -11.45 21.14
N LYS A 4 -3.22 -12.13 21.09
CA LYS A 4 -4.46 -11.62 21.66
C LYS A 4 -4.40 -11.80 23.19
N TYR A 5 -5.09 -10.95 23.92
CA TYR A 5 -5.23 -11.11 25.37
C TYR A 5 -5.80 -12.51 25.67
N GLY A 6 -5.30 -13.16 26.72
CA GLY A 6 -5.72 -14.51 27.10
C GLY A 6 -5.28 -15.64 26.17
N THR A 7 -4.43 -15.38 25.16
CA THR A 7 -3.93 -16.43 24.24
C THR A 7 -2.46 -16.77 24.42
N TYR A 8 -1.79 -16.24 25.45
CA TYR A 8 -0.39 -16.54 25.76
C TYR A 8 -0.22 -16.86 27.26
N PRO A 9 0.66 -17.82 27.63
CA PRO A 9 0.79 -18.31 29.01
C PRO A 9 1.13 -17.24 30.05
N GLU A 10 1.89 -16.22 29.64
CA GLU A 10 2.39 -15.17 30.53
C GLU A 10 1.31 -14.14 30.87
N TYR A 11 0.19 -14.13 30.15
CA TYR A 11 -0.90 -13.16 30.33
C TYR A 11 -1.42 -13.14 31.77
N HIS A 12 -1.51 -11.94 32.35
CA HIS A 12 -1.93 -11.73 33.75
C HIS A 12 -1.06 -12.46 34.80
N THR A 13 0.21 -12.74 34.47
CA THR A 13 1.21 -13.24 35.41
C THR A 13 2.40 -12.28 35.51
N SER A 14 3.27 -12.47 36.50
CA SER A 14 4.53 -11.72 36.59
C SER A 14 5.53 -12.03 35.47
N ALA A 15 5.27 -13.06 34.65
CA ALA A 15 6.08 -13.38 33.48
C ALA A 15 5.80 -12.46 32.28
N ASP A 16 4.72 -11.65 32.29
CA ASP A 16 4.49 -10.60 31.29
C ASP A 16 5.37 -9.37 31.59
N ASN A 17 6.66 -9.48 31.25
CA ASN A 17 7.70 -8.54 31.61
C ASN A 17 8.62 -8.22 30.40
N LEU A 18 9.68 -7.44 30.62
CA LEU A 18 10.57 -6.99 29.54
C LEU A 18 11.45 -8.11 28.94
N ASP A 19 11.57 -9.26 29.59
CA ASP A 19 12.26 -10.42 29.01
C ASP A 19 11.36 -11.14 27.99
N PHE A 20 10.04 -11.10 28.20
CA PHE A 20 9.04 -11.60 27.25
C PHE A 20 8.82 -10.64 26.07
N VAL A 21 8.87 -9.32 26.32
CA VAL A 21 8.66 -8.30 25.27
C VAL A 21 9.89 -8.13 24.38
N THR A 22 9.76 -8.51 23.11
CA THR A 22 10.85 -8.37 22.12
C THR A 22 10.84 -7.00 21.42
N SER A 23 12.01 -6.36 21.29
CA SER A 23 12.20 -5.12 20.50
C SER A 23 11.75 -5.26 19.05
N GLN A 24 12.09 -6.36 18.38
CA GLN A 24 11.67 -6.66 17.00
C GLN A 24 10.14 -6.65 16.86
N GLY A 25 9.46 -7.25 17.82
CA GLY A 25 8.01 -7.33 17.82
C GLY A 25 7.29 -6.01 18.05
N LEU A 26 7.84 -5.19 18.95
CA LEU A 26 7.37 -3.83 19.16
C LEU A 26 7.57 -3.00 17.89
N GLY A 27 8.78 -3.04 17.31
CA GLY A 27 9.13 -2.34 16.07
C GLY A 27 8.22 -2.72 14.90
N ARG A 28 8.00 -4.02 14.66
CA ARG A 28 7.08 -4.48 13.61
C ARG A 28 5.65 -3.99 13.79
N SER A 29 5.16 -3.96 15.02
CA SER A 29 3.81 -3.47 15.31
C SER A 29 3.71 -1.97 15.07
N PHE A 30 4.72 -1.22 15.51
CA PHE A 30 4.82 0.22 15.27
C PHE A 30 4.83 0.55 13.77
N GLU A 31 5.71 -0.10 13.00
CA GLU A 31 5.78 0.09 11.55
C GLU A 31 4.47 -0.23 10.85
N LEU A 32 3.80 -1.31 11.26
CA LEU A 32 2.49 -1.68 10.70
C LEU A 32 1.48 -0.55 10.89
N TYR A 33 1.37 -0.01 12.11
CA TYR A 33 0.45 1.09 12.37
C TYR A 33 0.82 2.37 11.60
N CYS A 34 2.12 2.69 11.47
CA CYS A 34 2.57 3.79 10.62
C CYS A 34 2.13 3.61 9.16
N ARG A 35 2.30 2.40 8.59
CA ARG A 35 1.86 2.09 7.22
C ARG A 35 0.34 2.19 7.08
N CYS A 36 -0.43 1.71 8.06
CA CYS A 36 -1.89 1.85 8.05
C CYS A 36 -2.30 3.33 8.05
N LEU A 37 -1.66 4.17 8.87
CA LEU A 37 -1.93 5.60 8.91
C LEU A 37 -1.56 6.29 7.59
N ASP A 38 -0.44 5.91 6.99
CA ASP A 38 -0.03 6.45 5.69
C ASP A 38 -0.97 6.02 4.56
N LEU A 39 -1.43 4.78 4.59
CA LEU A 39 -2.45 4.28 3.66
C LEU A 39 -3.74 5.08 3.80
N LEU A 40 -4.25 5.26 5.02
CA LEU A 40 -5.47 6.05 5.27
C LEU A 40 -5.34 7.51 4.78
N LYS A 41 -4.16 8.12 4.91
CA LYS A 41 -3.92 9.50 4.43
C LYS A 41 -3.89 9.61 2.90
N LYS A 42 -3.35 8.58 2.25
CA LYS A 42 -3.13 8.51 0.78
C LYS A 42 -4.34 7.92 0.04
N ASN A 43 -5.17 7.12 0.70
CA ASN A 43 -6.35 6.50 0.10
C ASN A 43 -7.42 7.57 -0.14
N ARG A 44 -7.36 8.17 -1.32
CA ARG A 44 -8.29 9.19 -1.77
C ARG A 44 -8.90 8.76 -3.09
N VAL A 45 -9.99 9.42 -3.43
CA VAL A 45 -10.61 9.33 -4.74
C VAL A 45 -9.90 10.31 -5.67
N TYR A 46 -9.49 9.82 -6.85
CA TYR A 46 -8.78 10.59 -7.85
C TYR A 46 -9.60 10.64 -9.13
N GLN A 47 -9.51 11.76 -9.85
CA GLN A 47 -10.16 11.95 -11.14
C GLN A 47 -9.13 12.38 -12.18
N THR A 48 -9.06 11.64 -13.29
CA THR A 48 -8.23 11.99 -14.44
C THR A 48 -8.81 13.22 -15.13
N THR A 49 -7.98 14.24 -15.34
CA THR A 49 -8.37 15.50 -15.98
C THR A 49 -8.04 15.57 -17.47
N CYS A 50 -7.35 14.55 -17.99
CA CYS A 50 -7.00 14.45 -19.40
C CYS A 50 -8.09 13.65 -20.13
N CYS A 51 -8.61 14.19 -21.23
CA CYS A 51 -9.40 13.40 -22.16
C CYS A 51 -8.48 12.39 -22.85
N CYS A 52 -8.91 11.13 -22.91
CA CYS A 52 -8.11 10.00 -23.41
C CYS A 52 -6.79 9.80 -22.64
N GLU A 53 -5.91 8.97 -23.18
CA GLU A 53 -4.63 8.65 -22.59
C GLU A 53 -3.63 9.82 -22.65
N PRO A 54 -3.06 10.28 -21.52
CA PRO A 54 -2.01 11.28 -21.54
C PRO A 54 -0.71 10.72 -22.14
N GLN A 55 0.04 11.57 -22.85
CA GLN A 55 1.37 11.22 -23.36
C GLN A 55 2.39 11.06 -22.20
N LEU A 56 2.51 9.84 -21.64
CA LEU A 56 3.35 9.53 -20.47
C LEU A 56 4.85 9.71 -20.70
N GLY A 57 5.34 9.55 -21.94
CA GLY A 57 6.76 9.68 -22.27
C GLY A 57 7.34 11.08 -21.97
N LYS A 58 6.55 12.15 -22.19
CA LYS A 58 6.96 13.53 -21.85
C LYS A 58 7.09 13.77 -20.33
N ARG A 59 6.57 12.84 -19.52
CA ARG A 59 6.51 12.93 -18.06
C ARG A 59 7.46 11.95 -17.37
N GLY A 60 8.30 11.23 -18.14
CA GLY A 60 9.20 10.21 -17.59
C GLY A 60 8.51 8.94 -17.07
N LEU A 61 7.22 8.78 -17.34
CA LEU A 61 6.42 7.62 -16.90
C LEU A 61 6.29 6.54 -17.97
N TYR A 62 7.05 6.65 -19.05
CA TYR A 62 7.10 5.68 -20.13
C TYR A 62 8.56 5.47 -20.54
N PRO A 63 9.07 4.23 -20.60
CA PRO A 63 10.45 3.96 -20.95
C PRO A 63 10.74 4.38 -22.41
N THR A 64 11.89 4.99 -22.64
CA THR A 64 12.34 5.39 -23.99
C THR A 64 12.97 4.22 -24.75
N LEU A 65 13.41 3.19 -24.04
CA LEU A 65 13.99 1.96 -24.59
C LEU A 65 13.07 0.79 -24.29
N SER A 66 12.77 -0.01 -25.33
CA SER A 66 12.00 -1.24 -25.17
C SER A 66 12.90 -2.31 -24.56
N MET A 67 12.63 -2.69 -23.32
CA MET A 67 13.37 -3.71 -22.58
C MET A 67 12.37 -4.71 -22.00
N LYS A 68 12.70 -6.01 -22.06
CA LYS A 68 11.86 -7.04 -21.47
C LYS A 68 11.69 -6.76 -19.96
N GLY A 69 10.45 -6.60 -19.52
CA GLY A 69 10.10 -6.27 -18.12
C GLY A 69 9.69 -4.82 -17.87
N SER A 70 9.96 -3.88 -18.77
CA SER A 70 9.62 -2.45 -18.55
C SER A 70 8.15 -2.10 -18.76
N ALA A 71 7.32 -3.04 -19.23
CA ALA A 71 5.91 -2.83 -19.52
C ALA A 71 4.98 -2.94 -18.28
N GLY A 72 5.49 -3.47 -17.16
CA GLY A 72 4.69 -3.68 -15.95
C GLY A 72 4.23 -2.35 -15.35
N ASP A 73 5.17 -1.47 -15.02
CA ASP A 73 4.89 -0.17 -14.37
C ASP A 73 4.01 0.73 -15.24
N VAL A 74 4.29 0.77 -16.55
CA VAL A 74 3.47 1.51 -17.52
C VAL A 74 2.02 1.06 -17.47
N ARG A 75 1.77 -0.25 -17.41
CA ARG A 75 0.41 -0.80 -17.33
C ARG A 75 -0.29 -0.37 -16.04
N VAL A 76 0.42 -0.33 -14.92
CA VAL A 76 -0.13 0.16 -13.65
C VAL A 76 -0.52 1.64 -13.75
N TYR A 77 0.33 2.48 -14.34
CA TYR A 77 0.01 3.90 -14.54
C TYR A 77 -1.22 4.10 -15.43
N MET A 78 -1.28 3.38 -16.56
CA MET A 78 -2.40 3.45 -17.50
C MET A 78 -3.70 2.98 -16.84
N ASN A 79 -3.66 1.88 -16.10
CA ASN A 79 -4.82 1.37 -15.37
C ASN A 79 -5.29 2.36 -14.30
N LEU A 80 -4.37 2.93 -13.51
CA LEU A 80 -4.71 3.95 -12.52
C LEU A 80 -5.43 5.15 -13.17
N LEU A 81 -4.92 5.64 -14.31
CA LEU A 81 -5.53 6.75 -15.04
C LEU A 81 -6.91 6.40 -15.61
N ALA A 82 -7.08 5.16 -16.09
CA ALA A 82 -8.33 4.68 -16.65
C ALA A 82 -9.45 4.52 -15.60
N TYR A 83 -9.10 4.13 -14.37
CA TYR A 83 -10.07 3.91 -13.28
C TYR A 83 -10.17 5.05 -12.28
N ALA A 84 -9.35 6.11 -12.41
CA ALA A 84 -9.49 7.34 -11.66
C ALA A 84 -10.64 8.19 -12.25
N ASP A 85 -11.87 7.76 -11.99
CA ASP A 85 -13.12 8.36 -12.50
C ASP A 85 -13.76 9.38 -11.56
N GLY A 86 -13.23 9.53 -10.34
CA GLY A 86 -13.83 10.39 -9.32
C GLY A 86 -14.83 9.67 -8.41
N GLU A 87 -14.99 8.35 -8.53
CA GLU A 87 -15.86 7.54 -7.67
C GLU A 87 -15.07 6.50 -6.86
N ARG A 88 -14.08 5.84 -7.49
CA ARG A 88 -13.29 4.78 -6.83
C ARG A 88 -12.08 5.36 -6.08
N ASP A 89 -11.83 4.88 -4.87
CA ASP A 89 -10.63 5.24 -4.11
C ASP A 89 -9.40 4.45 -4.57
N LEU A 90 -8.21 4.92 -4.14
CA LEU A 90 -6.93 4.35 -4.56
C LEU A 90 -6.82 2.85 -4.25
N VAL A 91 -7.28 2.41 -3.07
CA VAL A 91 -7.28 0.99 -2.67
C VAL A 91 -8.23 0.19 -3.57
N GLY A 92 -9.44 0.68 -3.82
CA GLY A 92 -10.39 0.02 -4.69
C GLY A 92 -9.90 -0.10 -6.13
N ILE A 93 -9.12 0.87 -6.63
CA ILE A 93 -8.45 0.77 -7.93
C ILE A 93 -7.36 -0.31 -7.89
N ALA A 94 -6.53 -0.33 -6.84
CA ALA A 94 -5.46 -1.31 -6.68
C ALA A 94 -5.99 -2.75 -6.65
N GLU A 95 -7.08 -2.99 -5.92
CA GLU A 95 -7.77 -4.29 -5.87
C GLU A 95 -8.34 -4.68 -7.24
N HIS A 96 -8.96 -3.75 -7.95
CA HIS A 96 -9.55 -4.00 -9.27
C HIS A 96 -8.51 -4.41 -10.32
N ILE A 97 -7.29 -3.87 -10.23
CA ILE A 97 -6.21 -4.12 -11.19
C ILE A 97 -5.22 -5.19 -10.69
N GLY A 98 -5.41 -5.70 -9.47
CA GLY A 98 -4.64 -6.80 -8.88
C GLY A 98 -3.22 -6.42 -8.42
N VAL A 99 -3.04 -5.23 -7.84
CA VAL A 99 -1.74 -4.75 -7.32
C VAL A 99 -1.82 -4.37 -5.83
N SER A 100 -0.66 -4.34 -5.15
CA SER A 100 -0.52 -4.05 -3.71
C SER A 100 0.53 -2.98 -3.42
#